data_AF-A0A317ZEP2-F1
#
_entry.id   AF-A0A317ZEP2-F1
#
_cell.length_a   1.000
_cell.length_b   1.000
_cell.length_c   1.000
_cell.angle_alpha   90.00
_cell.angle_beta   90.00
_cell.angle_gamma   90.00
#
_symmetry.space_group_name_H-M   'P 1'
#
loop_
_entity.id
_entity.type
_entity.pdbx_description
1 polymer ?
#
loop_
_entity_poly.entity_id
_entity_poly.type
_entity_poly.pdbx_seq_one_letter_code
_entity_poly.pdbx_strand_id
1 'polypeptide(L)'
;MQNQEHQAFIKNYIFNFLVSFFVYFAMYLLIVVIAQYAIQRYDVSTGVAGLITGIFIVGALIGRFVGGRYIHEVGPKRLLMIGLVLFIITQCFYFIEGSLIFLFVTRFLNGMALAIATTATGTIVPLLAPVERRGVAFSFFSLSLVIGAALGPFFVFYLSVI
;
A
#
# COMPACT_ATOMS: atom_id res chain seq x y z
N MET A 1 15.71 -29.88 13.46
CA MET A 1 16.02 -28.43 13.64
C MET A 1 16.00 -27.67 12.31
N GLN A 2 16.76 -28.08 11.27
CA GLN A 2 16.70 -27.46 9.92
C GLN A 2 15.28 -27.34 9.30
N ASN A 3 14.42 -28.35 9.50
CA ASN A 3 13.07 -28.34 8.93
C ASN A 3 12.13 -27.29 9.59
N GLN A 4 12.35 -26.94 10.87
CA GLN A 4 11.52 -25.97 11.58
C GLN A 4 11.89 -24.52 11.22
N GLU A 5 13.18 -24.23 11.02
CA GLU A 5 13.61 -22.91 10.56
C GLU A 5 13.15 -22.61 9.13
N HIS A 6 13.16 -23.64 8.26
CA HIS A 6 12.65 -23.52 6.89
C HIS A 6 11.14 -23.23 6.85
N GLN A 7 10.35 -23.91 7.69
CA GLN A 7 8.91 -23.64 7.80
C GLN A 7 8.61 -22.25 8.34
N ALA A 8 9.36 -21.79 9.35
CA ALA A 8 9.21 -20.44 9.89
C ALA A 8 9.56 -19.36 8.84
N PHE A 9 10.59 -19.59 8.02
CA PHE A 9 10.94 -18.73 6.90
C PHE A 9 9.77 -18.60 5.90
N ILE A 10 9.27 -19.73 5.39
CA ILE A 10 8.18 -19.74 4.40
C ILE A 10 6.95 -19.02 4.95
N LYS A 11 6.58 -19.29 6.20
CA LYS A 11 5.43 -18.66 6.86
C LYS A 11 5.58 -17.14 6.94
N ASN A 12 6.75 -16.66 7.39
CA ASN A 12 7.01 -15.22 7.52
C ASN A 12 7.07 -14.52 6.16
N TYR A 13 7.61 -15.20 5.15
CA TYR A 13 7.69 -14.69 3.79
C TYR A 13 6.31 -14.57 3.15
N ILE A 14 5.49 -15.63 3.21
CA ILE A 14 4.11 -15.63 2.71
C ILE A 14 3.30 -14.54 3.42
N PHE A 15 3.46 -14.39 4.74
CA PHE A 15 2.78 -13.33 5.48
C PHE A 15 3.16 -11.94 4.97
N ASN A 16 4.45 -11.66 4.80
CA ASN A 16 4.92 -10.37 4.24
C ASN A 16 4.39 -10.14 2.82
N PHE A 17 4.39 -11.18 1.98
CA PHE A 17 3.84 -11.13 0.63
C PHE A 17 2.34 -10.78 0.64
N LEU A 18 1.54 -11.45 1.48
CA LEU A 18 0.10 -11.22 1.57
C LEU A 18 -0.20 -9.79 2.06
N VAL A 19 0.54 -9.32 3.06
CA VAL A 19 0.42 -7.94 3.54
C VAL A 19 0.66 -6.94 2.42
N SER A 20 1.76 -7.08 1.67
CA SER A 20 2.06 -6.21 0.53
C SER A 20 1.00 -6.30 -0.56
N PHE A 21 0.54 -7.52 -0.87
CA PHE A 21 -0.52 -7.74 -1.84
C PHE A 21 -1.81 -6.99 -1.47
N PHE A 22 -2.32 -7.14 -0.25
CA PHE A 22 -3.56 -6.47 0.17
C PHE A 22 -3.42 -4.95 0.21
N VAL A 23 -2.27 -4.46 0.65
CA VAL A 23 -1.97 -3.02 0.65
C VAL A 23 -1.97 -2.45 -0.77
N TYR A 24 -1.34 -3.12 -1.73
CA TYR A 24 -1.38 -2.70 -3.13
C TYR A 24 -2.76 -2.87 -3.74
N PHE A 25 -3.43 -4.00 -3.51
CA PHE A 25 -4.77 -4.27 -4.01
C PHE A 25 -5.75 -3.18 -3.58
N ALA A 26 -5.81 -2.85 -2.28
CA ALA A 26 -6.65 -1.77 -1.77
C ALA A 26 -6.31 -0.41 -2.40
N MET A 27 -5.03 -0.14 -2.65
CA MET A 27 -4.62 1.10 -3.32
C MET A 27 -5.10 1.18 -4.77
N TYR A 28 -4.94 0.10 -5.53
CA TYR A 28 -5.32 0.08 -6.93
C TYR A 28 -6.85 0.03 -7.13
N LEU A 29 -7.61 -0.52 -6.17
CA LEU A 29 -9.07 -0.31 -6.09
C LEU A 29 -9.40 1.20 -5.99
N LEU A 30 -8.78 1.89 -5.03
CA LEU A 30 -9.03 3.31 -4.79
C LEU A 30 -8.64 4.21 -5.97
N ILE A 31 -7.54 3.91 -6.66
CA ILE A 31 -7.09 4.69 -7.83
C ILE A 31 -8.19 4.77 -8.90
N VAL A 32 -8.92 3.68 -9.13
CA VAL A 32 -9.95 3.61 -10.17
C VAL A 32 -11.22 4.35 -9.76
N VAL A 33 -11.63 4.23 -8.50
CA VAL A 33 -12.92 4.75 -8.02
C VAL A 33 -12.86 6.24 -7.65
N ILE A 34 -11.74 6.71 -7.10
CA ILE A 34 -11.68 8.01 -6.42
C ILE A 34 -11.93 9.21 -7.34
N ALA A 35 -11.48 9.14 -8.60
CA ALA A 35 -11.67 10.22 -9.56
C ALA A 35 -13.15 10.43 -9.87
N GLN A 36 -13.87 9.34 -10.15
CA GLN A 36 -15.31 9.38 -10.42
C GLN A 36 -16.09 9.80 -9.17
N TYR A 37 -15.74 9.25 -8.00
CA TYR A 37 -16.33 9.67 -6.73
C TYR A 37 -16.18 11.18 -6.49
N ALA A 38 -14.99 11.74 -6.73
CA ALA A 38 -14.74 13.17 -6.54
C ALA A 38 -15.65 14.04 -7.44
N ILE A 39 -15.76 13.69 -8.73
CA ILE A 39 -16.60 14.40 -9.69
C ILE A 39 -18.08 14.34 -9.25
N GLN A 40 -18.58 13.14 -8.96
CA GLN A 40 -20.01 12.95 -8.66
C GLN A 40 -20.42 13.55 -7.30
N ARG A 41 -19.56 13.43 -6.27
CA ARG A 41 -19.91 13.86 -4.91
C ARG A 41 -19.67 15.34 -4.64
N TYR A 42 -18.69 15.94 -5.31
CA TYR A 42 -18.25 17.32 -5.06
C TYR A 42 -18.40 18.25 -6.27
N ASP A 43 -18.94 17.77 -7.39
CA ASP A 43 -19.16 18.54 -8.63
C ASP A 43 -17.90 19.27 -9.12
N VAL A 44 -16.75 18.59 -9.02
CA VAL A 44 -15.45 19.16 -9.41
C VAL A 44 -15.08 18.80 -10.84
N SER A 45 -14.27 19.65 -11.47
CA SER A 45 -13.73 19.36 -12.80
C SER A 45 -12.83 18.13 -12.82
N THR A 46 -12.69 17.52 -13.99
CA THR A 46 -11.79 16.38 -14.22
C THR A 46 -10.34 16.66 -13.83
N GLY A 47 -9.88 17.91 -14.02
CA GLY A 47 -8.55 18.35 -13.58
C GLY A 47 -8.37 18.26 -12.07
N VAL A 48 -9.36 18.71 -11.28
CA VAL A 48 -9.32 18.62 -9.82
C VAL A 48 -9.43 17.17 -9.35
N ALA A 49 -10.28 16.36 -9.98
CA ALA A 49 -10.36 14.92 -9.69
C ALA A 49 -9.03 14.19 -9.96
N GLY A 50 -8.32 14.58 -11.04
CA GLY A 50 -6.98 14.11 -11.34
C GLY A 50 -5.96 14.49 -10.25
N LEU A 51 -6.01 15.73 -9.75
CA LEU A 51 -5.16 16.18 -8.64
C LEU A 51 -5.44 15.42 -7.34
N ILE A 52 -6.70 15.16 -6.99
CA ILE A 52 -7.08 14.33 -5.84
C ILE A 52 -6.57 12.90 -6.00
N THR A 53 -6.67 12.37 -7.21
CA THR A 53 -6.17 11.03 -7.51
C THR A 53 -4.67 10.99 -7.33
N GLY A 54 -3.93 12.01 -7.80
CA GLY A 54 -2.47 12.08 -7.86
C GLY A 54 -1.76 12.60 -6.59
N ILE A 55 -2.42 13.36 -5.71
CA ILE A 55 -1.79 13.90 -4.47
C ILE A 55 -1.23 12.80 -3.57
N PHE A 56 -1.75 11.57 -3.68
CA PHE A 56 -1.19 10.42 -2.99
C PHE A 56 0.27 10.16 -3.35
N ILE A 57 0.71 10.46 -4.58
CA ILE A 57 2.08 10.24 -5.04
C ILE A 57 3.02 11.12 -4.21
N VAL A 58 2.61 12.37 -3.96
CA VAL A 58 3.34 13.31 -3.10
C VAL A 58 3.42 12.77 -1.68
N GLY A 59 2.29 12.30 -1.14
CA GLY A 59 2.25 11.64 0.17
C GLY A 59 3.15 10.41 0.23
N ALA A 60 3.13 9.58 -0.80
CA ALA A 60 3.94 8.37 -0.90
C ALA A 60 5.43 8.67 -1.01
N LEU A 61 5.81 9.72 -1.73
CA LEU A 61 7.19 10.17 -1.81
C LEU A 61 7.70 10.58 -0.41
N ILE A 62 6.93 11.40 0.31
CA ILE A 62 7.27 11.81 1.68
C ILE A 62 7.32 10.61 2.61
N GLY A 63 6.31 9.73 2.56
CA GLY A 63 6.27 8.52 3.37
C GLY A 63 7.43 7.57 3.09
N ARG A 64 7.95 7.54 1.85
CA ARG A 64 9.12 6.74 1.50
C ARG A 64 10.40 7.32 2.09
N PHE A 65 10.57 8.64 2.11
CA PHE A 65 11.68 9.29 2.82
C PHE A 65 11.61 9.08 4.34
N VAL A 66 10.44 9.28 4.94
CA VAL A 66 10.22 9.05 6.38
C VAL A 66 10.48 7.58 6.72
N GLY A 67 9.87 6.66 5.98
CA GLY A 67 10.05 5.23 6.17
C GLY A 67 11.52 4.83 6.03
N GLY A 68 12.21 5.26 4.98
CA GLY A 68 13.62 4.97 4.76
C GLY A 68 14.55 5.54 5.84
N ARG A 69 14.25 6.74 6.37
CA ARG A 69 15.03 7.34 7.46
C ARG A 69 14.89 6.55 8.75
N TYR A 70 13.66 6.23 9.16
CA TYR A 70 13.40 5.63 10.47
C TYR A 70 13.49 4.09 10.49
N ILE A 71 13.70 3.43 9.36
CA ILE A 71 13.72 1.96 9.30
C ILE A 71 14.86 1.33 10.10
N HIS A 72 16.01 2.01 10.19
CA HIS A 72 17.16 1.54 10.95
C HIS A 72 16.99 1.75 12.46
N GLU A 73 16.32 2.84 12.86
CA GLU A 73 16.09 3.18 14.28
C GLU A 73 14.93 2.38 14.88
N VAL A 74 13.81 2.29 14.16
CA VAL A 74 12.57 1.65 14.64
C VAL A 74 12.56 0.14 14.36
N GLY A 75 13.27 -0.28 13.32
CA GLY A 75 13.28 -1.65 12.82
C GLY A 75 12.12 -1.92 11.84
N PRO A 76 12.35 -2.78 10.82
CA PRO A 76 11.43 -2.92 9.70
C PRO A 76 10.09 -3.56 10.09
N LYS A 77 10.06 -4.51 11.03
CA LYS A 77 8.80 -5.13 11.49
C LYS A 77 7.90 -4.13 12.23
N ARG A 78 8.47 -3.29 13.10
CA ARG A 78 7.69 -2.27 13.84
C ARG A 78 7.24 -1.16 12.90
N LEU A 79 8.11 -0.72 11.98
CA LEU A 79 7.76 0.26 10.97
C LEU A 79 6.62 -0.24 10.07
N LEU A 80 6.61 -1.52 9.71
CA LEU A 80 5.51 -2.15 9.00
C LEU A 80 4.20 -2.02 9.78
N MET A 81 4.20 -2.37 11.07
CA MET A 81 2.98 -2.27 11.91
C MET A 81 2.47 -0.82 11.98
N ILE A 82 3.36 0.16 12.14
CA ILE A 82 2.99 1.58 12.13
C ILE A 82 2.36 1.96 10.78
N GLY A 83 3.00 1.59 9.67
CA GLY A 83 2.48 1.84 8.33
C GLY A 83 1.10 1.21 8.10
N LEU A 84 0.89 -0.03 8.55
CA LEU A 84 -0.39 -0.73 8.44
C LEU A 84 -1.48 -0.08 9.28
N VAL A 85 -1.18 0.31 10.52
CA VAL A 85 -2.15 1.00 11.38
C VAL A 85 -2.56 2.33 10.74
N LEU A 86 -1.58 3.11 10.27
CA LEU A 86 -1.86 4.35 9.55
C LEU A 86 -2.68 4.10 8.28
N PHE A 87 -2.37 3.03 7.54
CA PHE A 87 -3.09 2.68 6.32
C PHE A 87 -4.55 2.35 6.64
N ILE A 88 -4.82 1.50 7.63
CA ILE A 88 -6.18 1.18 8.07
C ILE A 88 -6.94 2.42 8.53
N ILE A 89 -6.30 3.30 9.31
CA ILE A 89 -6.92 4.57 9.72
C ILE A 89 -7.32 5.41 8.50
N THR A 90 -6.44 5.51 7.50
CA THR A 90 -6.77 6.24 6.27
C THR A 90 -7.88 5.56 5.47
N GLN A 91 -8.03 4.23 5.55
CA GLN A 91 -9.17 3.53 4.96
C GLN A 91 -10.47 3.88 5.67
N CYS A 92 -10.46 3.98 7.00
CA CYS A 92 -11.62 4.41 7.78
C CYS A 92 -12.08 5.83 7.43
N PHE A 93 -11.16 6.73 7.07
CA PHE A 93 -11.52 8.10 6.67
C PHE A 93 -12.39 8.16 5.41
N TYR A 94 -12.32 7.19 4.50
CA TYR A 94 -13.21 7.16 3.33
C TYR A 94 -14.67 6.88 3.65
N PHE A 95 -14.97 6.36 4.84
CA PHE A 95 -16.36 6.16 5.31
C PHE A 95 -16.94 7.40 5.98
N ILE A 96 -16.12 8.42 6.23
CA ILE A 96 -16.57 9.67 6.84
C ILE A 96 -16.98 10.63 5.73
N GLU A 97 -18.21 11.12 5.79
CA GLU A 97 -18.64 12.21 4.91
C GLU A 97 -17.92 13.50 5.30
N GLY A 98 -16.99 13.93 4.45
CA GLY A 98 -16.15 15.10 4.67
C GLY A 98 -16.23 16.11 3.53
N SER A 99 -15.40 17.16 3.64
CA SER A 99 -15.23 18.16 2.58
C SER A 99 -14.23 17.69 1.52
N LEU A 100 -14.17 18.40 0.40
CA LEU A 100 -13.16 18.15 -0.64
C LEU A 100 -11.72 18.21 -0.09
N ILE A 101 -11.46 19.15 0.82
CA ILE A 101 -10.15 19.30 1.48
C ILE A 101 -9.84 18.07 2.35
N PHE A 102 -10.85 17.55 3.05
CA PHE A 102 -10.70 16.32 3.83
C PHE A 102 -10.34 15.13 2.93
N LEU A 103 -10.91 15.04 1.73
CA LEU A 103 -10.55 14.02 0.75
C LEU A 103 -9.09 14.15 0.27
N PHE A 104 -8.62 15.37 -0.01
CA PHE A 104 -7.23 15.65 -0.35
C PHE A 104 -6.26 15.20 0.75
N VAL A 105 -6.54 15.58 2.00
CA VAL A 105 -5.73 15.19 3.15
C VAL A 105 -5.74 13.68 3.33
N THR A 106 -6.91 13.04 3.21
CA THR A 106 -7.04 11.59 3.29
C THR A 106 -6.19 10.89 2.23
N ARG A 107 -6.22 11.38 0.98
CA ARG A 107 -5.40 10.84 -0.12
C ARG A 107 -3.90 11.01 0.11
N PHE A 108 -3.50 12.17 0.60
CA PHE A 108 -2.11 12.43 0.95
C PHE A 108 -1.62 11.49 2.06
N LEU A 109 -2.37 11.39 3.16
CA LEU A 109 -2.05 10.50 4.29
C LEU A 109 -2.06 9.02 3.88
N ASN A 110 -3.01 8.61 3.04
CA ASN A 110 -3.10 7.25 2.51
C ASN A 110 -1.85 6.89 1.70
N GLY A 111 -1.39 7.79 0.82
CA GLY A 111 -0.13 7.62 0.08
C GLY A 111 1.08 7.48 1.01
N MET A 112 1.16 8.32 2.05
CA MET A 112 2.24 8.25 3.03
C MET A 112 2.23 6.92 3.82
N ALA A 113 1.07 6.49 4.30
CA ALA A 113 0.92 5.23 5.02
C ALA A 113 1.28 4.02 4.14
N LEU A 114 0.81 4.01 2.89
CA LEU A 114 1.16 3.03 1.86
C LEU A 114 2.69 2.95 1.68
N ALA A 115 3.35 4.10 1.54
CA ALA A 115 4.79 4.14 1.32
C ALA A 115 5.58 3.65 2.53
N ILE A 116 5.17 4.00 3.75
CA ILE A 116 5.83 3.51 4.98
C ILE A 116 5.70 1.98 5.06
N ALA A 117 4.50 1.44 4.87
CA ALA A 117 4.26 0.00 4.90
C ALA A 117 5.06 -0.73 3.82
N THR A 118 5.01 -0.26 2.57
CA THR A 118 5.68 -0.92 1.45
C THR A 118 7.21 -0.85 1.55
N THR A 119 7.77 0.27 2.00
CA THR A 119 9.21 0.39 2.30
C THR A 119 9.62 -0.64 3.36
N ALA A 120 8.85 -0.75 4.46
CA ALA A 120 9.12 -1.74 5.49
C ALA A 120 9.06 -3.18 4.96
N THR A 121 8.01 -3.54 4.20
CA THR A 121 7.90 -4.88 3.61
C THR A 121 9.05 -5.20 2.64
N GLY A 122 9.50 -4.23 1.83
CA GLY A 122 10.63 -4.39 0.93
C GLY A 122 11.95 -4.63 1.66
N THR A 123 12.14 -4.00 2.81
CA THR A 123 13.32 -4.24 3.67
C THR A 123 13.25 -5.57 4.42
N ILE A 124 12.05 -6.09 4.73
CA ILE A 124 11.89 -7.40 5.38
C ILE A 124 12.31 -8.55 4.45
N VAL A 125 12.03 -8.45 3.15
CA VAL A 125 12.32 -9.50 2.15
C VAL A 125 13.77 -10.02 2.21
N PRO A 126 14.82 -9.17 2.09
CA PRO A 126 16.20 -9.63 2.12
C PRO A 126 16.67 -10.09 3.52
N LEU A 127 15.93 -9.74 4.58
CA LEU A 127 16.20 -10.21 5.94
C LEU A 127 15.65 -11.62 6.19
N LEU A 128 14.64 -12.04 5.43
CA LEU A 128 14.09 -13.39 5.49
C LEU A 128 14.87 -14.36 4.59
N ALA A 129 15.37 -13.90 3.44
CA ALA A 129 16.01 -14.77 2.46
C ALA A 129 17.54 -14.87 2.64
N PRO A 130 18.13 -16.07 2.40
CA PRO A 130 19.59 -16.22 2.34
C PRO A 130 20.17 -15.39 1.19
N VAL A 131 21.42 -14.95 1.33
CA VAL A 131 22.06 -13.94 0.47
C VAL A 131 21.96 -14.33 -1.01
N GLU A 132 22.15 -15.60 -1.33
CA GLU A 132 22.17 -16.17 -2.68
C GLU A 132 20.78 -16.18 -3.34
N ARG A 133 19.70 -16.12 -2.54
CA ARG A 133 18.30 -16.18 -3.01
C ARG A 133 17.53 -14.88 -2.84
N ARG A 134 18.20 -13.80 -2.41
CA ARG A 134 17.55 -12.49 -2.23
C ARG A 134 16.91 -11.97 -3.50
N GLY A 135 17.55 -12.17 -4.66
CA GLY A 135 16.98 -11.79 -5.97
C GLY A 135 15.65 -12.49 -6.24
N VAL A 136 15.60 -13.82 -6.07
CA VAL A 136 14.38 -14.62 -6.24
C VAL A 136 13.28 -14.17 -5.26
N ALA A 137 13.64 -13.95 -3.99
CA ALA A 137 12.71 -13.47 -2.98
C ALA A 137 12.16 -12.07 -3.31
N PHE A 138 12.97 -11.18 -3.88
CA PHE A 138 12.50 -9.88 -4.37
C PHE A 138 11.60 -10.01 -5.59
N SER A 139 11.89 -10.91 -6.52
CA SER A 139 11.03 -11.17 -7.69
C SER A 139 9.63 -11.62 -7.28
N PHE A 140 9.54 -12.59 -6.37
CA PHE A 140 8.26 -13.02 -5.81
C PHE A 140 7.58 -11.91 -4.99
N PHE A 141 8.33 -11.09 -4.26
CA PHE A 141 7.73 -9.94 -3.56
C PHE A 141 7.13 -8.93 -4.54
N SER A 142 7.83 -8.57 -5.61
CA SER A 142 7.35 -7.64 -6.64
C SER A 142 6.10 -8.16 -7.34
N LEU A 143 5.92 -9.49 -7.40
CA LEU A 143 4.70 -10.10 -7.92
C LEU A 143 3.46 -9.70 -7.11
N SER A 144 3.58 -9.42 -5.80
CA SER A 144 2.46 -8.94 -4.98
C SER A 144 1.89 -7.61 -5.50
N LEU A 145 2.76 -6.69 -5.92
CA LEU A 145 2.38 -5.43 -6.55
C LEU A 145 1.69 -5.69 -7.88
N VAL A 146 2.29 -6.51 -8.75
CA VAL A 146 1.75 -6.78 -10.09
C VAL A 146 0.35 -7.41 -9.99
N ILE A 147 0.17 -8.41 -9.13
CA ILE A 147 -1.13 -9.07 -8.95
C ILE A 147 -2.13 -8.09 -8.32
N GLY A 148 -1.74 -7.31 -7.30
CA GLY A 148 -2.62 -6.32 -6.69
C GLY A 148 -3.07 -5.23 -7.68
N ALA A 149 -2.14 -4.75 -8.53
CA ALA A 149 -2.39 -3.76 -9.56
C ALA A 149 -3.27 -4.28 -10.70
N ALA A 150 -3.12 -5.56 -11.05
CA ALA A 150 -3.99 -6.19 -12.05
C ALA A 150 -5.40 -6.41 -11.48
N LEU A 151 -5.50 -7.09 -10.33
CA LEU A 151 -6.80 -7.49 -9.77
C LEU A 151 -7.65 -6.31 -9.29
N GLY A 152 -7.04 -5.22 -8.82
CA GLY A 152 -7.78 -4.05 -8.33
C GLY A 152 -8.79 -3.52 -9.36
N PRO A 153 -8.35 -3.01 -10.51
CA PRO A 153 -9.24 -2.50 -11.55
C PRO A 153 -10.25 -3.53 -12.06
N PHE A 154 -9.87 -4.81 -12.21
CA PHE A 154 -10.81 -5.86 -12.63
C PHE A 154 -11.93 -6.07 -11.61
N PHE A 155 -11.62 -6.02 -10.31
CA PHE A 155 -12.60 -6.17 -9.26
C PHE A 155 -13.58 -4.99 -9.22
N VAL A 156 -13.08 -3.75 -9.39
CA VAL A 156 -13.95 -2.57 -9.52
C VAL A 156 -14.86 -2.68 -10.73
N PHE A 157 -14.31 -3.08 -11.88
CA PHE A 157 -15.09 -3.27 -13.10
C PHE A 157 -16.21 -4.30 -12.89
N TYR A 158 -15.90 -5.46 -12.31
CA TYR A 158 -16.89 -6.48 -12.00
C TYR A 158 -18.00 -5.96 -11.07
N LEU A 159 -17.64 -5.25 -10.00
CA LEU A 159 -18.61 -4.63 -9.08
C LEU A 159 -19.48 -3.55 -9.72
N SER A 160 -18.97 -2.86 -10.75
CA SER A 160 -19.73 -1.79 -11.44
C SER A 160 -20.77 -2.30 -12.44
N VAL A 161 -20.71 -3.58 -12.81
CA VAL A 161 -21.56 -4.19 -13.86
C VAL A 161 -22.73 -4.99 -13.28
N ILE A 162 -22.73 -5.26 -11.96
CA ILE A 162 -23.78 -5.99 -11.24
C ILE A 162 -24.64 -5.00 -10.47
#